data_AF-A0A841IQU5-F1
#
_entry.id   AF-A0A841IQU5-F1
#
_cell.length_a   1.000
_cell.length_b   1.000
_cell.length_c   1.000
_cell.angle_alpha   90.00
_cell.angle_beta   90.00
_cell.angle_gamma   90.00
#
_symmetry.space_group_name_H-M   'P 1'
#
loop_
_entity.id
_entity.type
_entity.pdbx_description
1 polymer ?
#
loop_
_entity_poly.entity_id
_entity_poly.type
_entity_poly.pdbx_seq_one_letter_code
_entity_poly.pdbx_strand_id
1 'polypeptide(L)'
;MCANAAWAYAVLDDEKCSLDSLARAHDAFACADADTAPWVWFFHEADLDALSGVVNAALPSRSPRTYTAATEHLYRAVEARNPDMGRSQAFELTTLATAHLRNGDPDQGVHIGQQAVDLARRVRSVRVIDRLAPLQQAALAYRPRGETADLAADIATLRAS
;
A
#
# COMPACT_ATOMS: atom_id res chain seq x y z
N MET A 1 -10.35 1.96 -15.14
CA MET A 1 -11.25 2.99 -14.56
C MET A 1 -11.82 2.58 -13.20
N CYS A 2 -12.18 1.30 -13.01
CA CYS A 2 -12.77 0.78 -11.76
C CYS A 2 -11.84 0.87 -10.54
N ALA A 3 -10.54 0.65 -10.71
CA ALA A 3 -9.50 0.78 -9.68
C ALA A 3 -9.51 2.13 -8.92
N ASN A 4 -9.46 3.25 -9.67
CA ASN A 4 -9.48 4.59 -9.07
C ASN A 4 -10.83 4.90 -8.42
N ALA A 5 -11.93 4.39 -8.98
CA ALA A 5 -13.26 4.53 -8.39
C ALA A 5 -13.36 3.76 -7.07
N ALA A 6 -12.86 2.52 -7.01
CA ALA A 6 -12.82 1.72 -5.79
C ALA A 6 -12.10 2.45 -4.66
N TRP A 7 -10.90 2.98 -4.95
CA TRP A 7 -10.16 3.77 -3.96
C TRP A 7 -10.88 5.06 -3.55
N ALA A 8 -11.49 5.78 -4.51
CA ALA A 8 -12.24 7.00 -4.20
C ALA A 8 -13.44 6.72 -3.29
N TYR A 9 -14.21 5.65 -3.55
CA TYR A 9 -15.29 5.21 -2.69
C TYR A 9 -14.79 4.78 -1.30
N ALA A 10 -13.64 4.09 -1.25
CA ALA A 10 -13.04 3.70 0.03
C ALA A 10 -12.73 4.93 0.90
N VAL A 11 -12.11 5.96 0.33
CA VAL A 11 -11.78 7.22 1.04
C VAL A 11 -13.04 7.95 1.53
N LEU A 12 -14.17 7.81 0.83
CA LEU A 12 -15.47 8.39 1.20
C LEU A 12 -16.26 7.51 2.20
N ASP A 13 -15.66 6.41 2.68
CA ASP A 13 -16.30 5.39 3.55
C ASP A 13 -17.53 4.73 2.92
N ASP A 14 -17.64 4.74 1.59
CA ASP A 14 -18.64 3.96 0.85
C ASP A 14 -18.08 2.56 0.57
N GLU A 15 -18.02 1.74 1.62
CA GLU A 15 -17.45 0.39 1.57
C GLU A 15 -18.11 -0.46 0.47
N LYS A 16 -19.43 -0.35 0.31
CA LYS A 16 -20.15 -1.13 -0.70
C LYS A 16 -19.71 -0.76 -2.12
N CYS A 17 -19.77 0.53 -2.49
CA CYS A 17 -19.38 0.95 -3.83
C CYS A 17 -17.88 0.72 -4.10
N SER A 18 -17.07 0.80 -3.05
CA SER A 18 -15.65 0.44 -3.08
C SER A 18 -15.43 -1.02 -3.46
N LEU A 19 -16.04 -1.95 -2.71
CA LEU A 19 -15.91 -3.38 -2.93
C LEU A 19 -16.53 -3.82 -4.27
N ASP A 20 -17.68 -3.26 -4.66
CA ASP A 20 -18.30 -3.54 -5.96
C ASP A 20 -17.39 -3.08 -7.12
N SER A 21 -16.74 -1.92 -6.98
CA SER A 21 -15.79 -1.41 -7.98
C SER A 21 -14.52 -2.24 -8.04
N LEU A 22 -14.05 -2.75 -6.89
CA LEU A 22 -12.90 -3.65 -6.80
C LEU A 22 -13.20 -5.01 -7.44
N ALA A 23 -14.36 -5.60 -7.17
CA ALA A 23 -14.81 -6.84 -7.79
C ALA A 23 -14.89 -6.71 -9.32
N ARG A 24 -15.45 -5.61 -9.82
CA ARG A 24 -15.46 -5.32 -11.26
C ARG A 24 -14.06 -5.16 -11.86
N ALA A 25 -13.08 -4.70 -11.09
CA ALA A 25 -11.69 -4.64 -11.53
C ALA A 25 -11.07 -6.05 -11.62
N HIS A 26 -11.40 -6.93 -10.68
CA HIS A 26 -10.99 -8.34 -10.69
C HIS A 26 -11.61 -9.07 -11.89
N ASP A 27 -12.91 -8.94 -12.12
CA ASP A 27 -13.59 -9.57 -13.26
C ASP A 27 -12.99 -9.11 -14.59
N ALA A 28 -12.75 -7.80 -14.73
CA ALA A 28 -12.13 -7.25 -15.94
C ALA A 28 -10.70 -7.77 -16.16
N PHE A 29 -9.96 -8.02 -15.08
CA PHE A 29 -8.62 -8.62 -15.16
C PHE A 29 -8.69 -10.11 -15.54
N ALA A 30 -9.59 -10.87 -14.92
CA ALA A 30 -9.77 -12.29 -15.22
C ALA A 30 -10.24 -12.56 -16.66
N CYS A 31 -11.01 -11.62 -17.24
CA CYS A 31 -11.44 -11.69 -18.63
C CYS A 31 -10.47 -11.06 -19.63
N ALA A 32 -9.33 -10.50 -19.19
CA ALA A 32 -8.36 -9.90 -20.10
C ALA A 32 -7.56 -11.00 -20.81
N ASP A 33 -7.52 -10.94 -22.14
CA ASP A 33 -6.73 -11.86 -22.97
C ASP A 33 -5.36 -11.23 -23.28
N ALA A 34 -4.29 -11.96 -22.99
CA ALA A 34 -2.90 -11.52 -23.18
C ALA A 34 -2.57 -11.21 -24.65
N ASP A 35 -3.28 -11.84 -25.60
CA ASP A 35 -3.06 -11.65 -27.04
C ASP A 35 -3.68 -10.33 -27.57
N THR A 36 -4.67 -9.77 -26.87
CA THR A 36 -5.37 -8.54 -27.29
C THR A 36 -5.08 -7.32 -26.42
N ALA A 37 -4.35 -7.51 -25.32
CA ALA A 37 -4.08 -6.47 -24.34
C ALA A 37 -2.58 -6.42 -23.96
N PRO A 38 -1.73 -5.72 -24.73
CA PRO A 38 -0.30 -5.61 -24.47
C PRO A 38 0.07 -5.06 -23.08
N TRP A 39 -0.85 -4.35 -22.42
CA TRP A 39 -0.68 -3.83 -21.06
C TRP A 39 -0.73 -4.93 -19.97
N VAL A 40 -1.30 -6.11 -20.25
CA VAL A 40 -1.35 -7.25 -19.33
C VAL A 40 0.05 -7.83 -19.08
N TRP A 41 0.99 -7.63 -20.00
CA TRP A 41 2.41 -7.95 -19.80
C TRP A 41 3.11 -7.02 -18.79
N PHE A 42 2.47 -5.91 -18.41
CA PHE A 42 2.99 -4.97 -17.43
C PHE A 42 2.15 -4.92 -16.16
N PHE A 43 0.84 -5.19 -16.28
CA PHE A 43 -0.12 -5.27 -15.19
C PHE A 43 -0.31 -6.74 -14.81
N HIS A 44 0.40 -7.19 -13.78
CA HIS A 44 0.42 -8.58 -13.33
C HIS A 44 -0.53 -8.80 -12.14
N GLU A 45 -0.65 -10.05 -11.71
CA GLU A 45 -1.32 -10.44 -10.46
C GLU A 45 -0.87 -9.57 -9.26
N ALA A 46 0.42 -9.23 -9.21
CA ALA A 46 1.00 -8.31 -8.22
C ALA A 46 0.32 -6.94 -8.18
N ASP A 47 -0.11 -6.39 -9.32
CA ASP A 47 -0.76 -5.09 -9.40
C ASP A 47 -2.23 -5.17 -8.97
N LEU A 48 -2.90 -6.29 -9.24
CA LEU A 48 -4.25 -6.56 -8.75
C LEU A 48 -4.25 -6.73 -7.23
N ASP A 49 -3.28 -7.48 -6.70
CA ASP A 49 -3.05 -7.62 -5.27
C ASP A 49 -2.72 -6.26 -4.64
N ALA A 50 -1.79 -5.49 -5.20
CA ALA A 50 -1.45 -4.16 -4.69
C ALA A 50 -2.68 -3.23 -4.64
N LEU A 51 -3.48 -3.21 -5.71
CA LEU A 51 -4.73 -2.45 -5.77
C LEU A 51 -5.68 -2.86 -4.64
N SER A 52 -5.92 -4.16 -4.51
CA SER A 52 -6.88 -4.72 -3.55
C SER A 52 -6.45 -4.40 -2.12
N GLY A 53 -5.16 -4.54 -1.85
CA GLY A 53 -4.54 -4.15 -0.60
C GLY A 53 -4.70 -2.67 -0.27
N VAL A 54 -4.38 -1.79 -1.24
CA VAL A 54 -4.49 -0.33 -1.08
C VAL A 54 -5.94 0.12 -0.86
N VAL A 55 -6.91 -0.46 -1.58
CA VAL A 55 -8.33 -0.14 -1.41
C VAL A 55 -8.82 -0.53 -0.02
N ASN A 56 -8.51 -1.75 0.44
CA ASN A 56 -8.88 -2.20 1.78
C ASN A 56 -8.21 -1.36 2.88
N ALA A 57 -6.94 -0.96 2.70
CA ALA A 57 -6.22 -0.11 3.64
C ALA A 57 -6.73 1.34 3.69
N ALA A 58 -7.45 1.78 2.64
CA ALA A 58 -7.99 3.13 2.53
C ALA A 58 -9.33 3.31 3.26
N LEU A 59 -10.05 2.23 3.57
CA LEU A 59 -11.33 2.27 4.28
C LEU A 59 -11.16 2.91 5.67
N PRO A 60 -11.88 4.00 5.98
CA PRO A 60 -11.86 4.66 7.29
C PRO A 60 -12.32 3.73 8.41
N SER A 61 -13.41 2.99 8.16
CA SER A 61 -13.97 1.99 9.07
C SER A 61 -13.10 0.73 9.12
N ARG A 62 -12.06 0.76 9.96
CA ARG A 62 -11.13 -0.37 10.14
C ARG A 62 -11.80 -1.50 10.92
N SER A 63 -11.73 -2.71 10.37
CA SER A 63 -12.12 -3.94 11.04
C SER A 63 -11.02 -4.98 10.90
N PRO A 64 -11.01 -6.04 11.74
CA PRO A 64 -10.09 -7.17 11.54
C PRO A 64 -10.17 -7.73 10.11
N ARG A 65 -11.37 -7.75 9.51
CA ARG A 65 -11.60 -8.19 8.13
C ARG A 65 -10.86 -7.33 7.11
N THR A 66 -11.04 -6.01 7.16
CA THR A 66 -10.40 -5.09 6.19
C THR A 66 -8.89 -5.03 6.39
N TYR A 67 -8.42 -5.18 7.64
CA TYR A 67 -7.00 -5.30 7.94
C TYR A 67 -6.39 -6.58 7.36
N THR A 68 -7.01 -7.74 7.58
CA THR A 68 -6.55 -9.01 7.00
C THR A 68 -6.53 -8.94 5.48
N ALA A 69 -7.62 -8.47 4.85
CA ALA A 69 -7.67 -8.30 3.40
C ALA A 69 -6.58 -7.35 2.89
N ALA A 70 -6.36 -6.21 3.54
CA ALA A 70 -5.31 -5.28 3.17
C ALA A 70 -3.91 -5.92 3.24
N THR A 71 -3.60 -6.57 4.35
CA THR A 71 -2.27 -7.11 4.60
C THR A 71 -1.96 -8.33 3.72
N GLU A 72 -2.89 -9.29 3.58
CA GLU A 72 -2.69 -10.47 2.73
C GLU A 72 -2.45 -10.10 1.26
N HIS A 73 -3.24 -9.17 0.72
CA HIS A 73 -3.03 -8.69 -0.64
C HIS A 73 -1.71 -7.92 -0.79
N LEU A 74 -1.35 -7.05 0.16
CA LEU A 74 -0.09 -6.30 0.07
C LEU A 74 1.14 -7.20 0.20
N TYR A 75 1.11 -8.24 1.03
CA TYR A 75 2.20 -9.21 1.12
C TYR A 75 2.40 -9.95 -0.20
N ARG A 76 1.33 -10.46 -0.82
CA ARG A 76 1.41 -11.12 -2.14
C ARG A 76 1.96 -10.19 -3.21
N ALA A 77 1.52 -8.93 -3.22
CA ALA A 77 2.05 -7.93 -4.14
C ALA A 77 3.58 -7.74 -3.96
N VAL A 78 4.04 -7.55 -2.71
CA VAL A 78 5.46 -7.37 -2.38
C VAL A 78 6.30 -8.58 -2.77
N GLU A 79 5.80 -9.79 -2.51
CA GLU A 79 6.48 -11.06 -2.85
C GLU A 79 6.61 -11.26 -4.36
N ALA A 80 5.61 -10.82 -5.13
CA ALA A 80 5.61 -10.92 -6.58
C ALA A 80 6.45 -9.82 -7.27
N ARG A 81 6.93 -8.80 -6.55
CA ARG A 81 7.80 -7.75 -7.14
C ARG A 81 9.21 -8.27 -7.37
N ASN A 82 9.72 -8.03 -8.57
CA ASN A 82 11.13 -8.28 -8.90
C ASN A 82 12.03 -7.07 -8.48
N PRO A 83 13.37 -7.22 -8.48
CA PRO A 83 14.28 -6.15 -8.07
C PRO A 83 14.17 -4.84 -8.87
N ASP A 84 13.74 -4.90 -10.14
CA ASP A 84 13.55 -3.71 -10.99
C ASP A 84 12.27 -2.94 -10.65
N MET A 85 11.34 -3.56 -9.90
CA MET A 85 10.07 -2.97 -9.46
C MET A 85 10.15 -2.24 -8.11
N GLY A 86 11.35 -1.77 -7.72
CA GLY A 86 11.57 -1.14 -6.42
C GLY A 86 10.67 0.07 -6.11
N ARG A 87 10.17 0.79 -7.13
CA ARG A 87 9.18 1.87 -6.94
C ARG A 87 7.82 1.34 -6.47
N SER A 88 7.30 0.31 -7.11
CA SER A 88 6.00 -0.30 -6.76
C SER A 88 6.09 -0.97 -5.40
N GLN A 89 7.16 -1.74 -5.17
CA GLN A 89 7.42 -2.40 -3.90
C GLN A 89 7.50 -1.38 -2.75
N ALA A 90 8.13 -0.21 -2.95
CA ALA A 90 8.15 0.84 -1.93
C ALA A 90 6.75 1.37 -1.58
N PHE A 91 5.85 1.52 -2.56
CA PHE A 91 4.47 1.94 -2.30
C PHE A 91 3.69 0.89 -1.50
N GLU A 92 3.87 -0.39 -1.82
CA GLU A 92 3.20 -1.49 -1.14
C GLU A 92 3.70 -1.63 0.30
N LEU A 93 5.01 -1.66 0.51
CA LEU A 93 5.62 -1.70 1.84
C LEU A 93 5.16 -0.51 2.70
N THR A 94 5.09 0.69 2.11
CA THR A 94 4.60 1.89 2.82
C THR A 94 3.15 1.70 3.26
N THR A 95 2.29 1.18 2.39
CA THR A 95 0.87 0.96 2.69
C THR A 95 0.71 -0.13 3.74
N LEU A 96 1.50 -1.21 3.64
CA LEU A 96 1.49 -2.34 4.55
C LEU A 96 1.94 -1.95 5.96
N ALA A 97 3.06 -1.24 6.08
CA ALA A 97 3.54 -0.67 7.35
C ALA A 97 2.49 0.27 7.97
N THR A 98 1.86 1.11 7.15
CA THR A 98 0.80 2.02 7.61
C THR A 98 -0.40 1.25 8.16
N ALA A 99 -0.78 0.14 7.52
CA ALA A 99 -1.89 -0.71 7.97
C ALA A 99 -1.59 -1.37 9.33
N HIS A 100 -0.38 -1.91 9.51
CA HIS A 100 0.08 -2.50 10.78
C HIS A 100 0.04 -1.48 11.94
N LEU A 101 0.65 -0.31 11.76
CA LEU A 101 0.66 0.74 12.78
C LEU A 101 -0.76 1.19 13.16
N ARG A 102 -1.65 1.31 12.17
CA ARG A 102 -3.05 1.70 12.39
C ARG A 102 -3.90 0.62 13.06
N ASN A 103 -3.48 -0.64 12.96
CA ASN A 103 -4.15 -1.78 13.60
C ASN A 103 -3.58 -2.10 15.00
N GLY A 104 -2.55 -1.37 15.43
CA GLY A 104 -1.94 -1.58 16.75
C GLY A 104 -0.84 -2.64 16.77
N ASP A 105 -0.21 -2.91 15.62
CA ASP A 105 0.96 -3.78 15.49
C ASP A 105 2.22 -2.93 15.17
N PRO A 106 2.83 -2.31 16.19
CA PRO A 106 3.98 -1.43 15.99
C PRO A 106 5.22 -2.17 15.55
N ASP A 107 5.44 -3.38 16.08
CA ASP A 107 6.66 -4.14 15.83
C ASP A 107 6.76 -4.50 14.35
N GLN A 108 5.67 -5.05 13.78
CA GLN A 108 5.61 -5.35 12.35
C GLN A 108 5.57 -4.08 11.49
N GLY A 109 4.84 -3.06 11.94
CA GLY A 109 4.74 -1.79 11.24
C GLY A 109 6.08 -1.06 11.10
N VAL A 110 6.89 -1.06 12.17
CA VAL A 110 8.25 -0.49 12.16
C VAL A 110 9.17 -1.32 11.28
N HIS A 111 9.16 -2.65 11.44
CA HIS A 111 10.02 -3.54 10.66
C HIS A 111 9.83 -3.33 9.15
N ILE A 112 8.59 -3.34 8.69
CA ILE A 112 8.24 -3.11 7.26
C ILE A 112 8.47 -1.65 6.88
N GLY A 113 8.20 -0.71 7.79
CA GLY A 113 8.43 0.71 7.57
C GLY A 113 9.90 1.03 7.26
N GLN A 114 10.83 0.38 7.96
CA GLN A 114 12.27 0.54 7.68
C GLN A 114 12.64 0.03 6.28
N GLN A 115 12.08 -1.09 5.85
CA GLN A 115 12.28 -1.61 4.49
C GLN A 115 11.79 -0.61 3.44
N ALA A 116 10.64 0.04 3.67
CA ALA A 116 10.10 1.07 2.79
C ALA A 116 11.03 2.30 2.70
N VAL A 117 11.56 2.77 3.84
CA VAL A 117 12.52 3.90 3.90
C VAL A 117 13.80 3.56 3.17
N ASP A 118 14.38 2.38 3.41
CA ASP A 118 15.62 1.94 2.78
C ASP A 118 15.45 1.84 1.26
N LEU A 119 14.33 1.31 0.79
CA LEU A 119 14.04 1.22 -0.63
C LEU A 119 13.80 2.60 -1.25
N ALA A 120 13.09 3.50 -0.56
CA ALA A 120 12.91 4.88 -1.00
C ALA A 120 14.25 5.63 -1.15
N ARG A 121 15.19 5.45 -0.22
CA ARG A 121 16.56 5.98 -0.30
C ARG A 121 17.32 5.46 -1.52
N ARG A 122 17.16 4.18 -1.85
CA ARG A 122 17.82 3.57 -3.04
C ARG A 122 17.23 4.07 -4.35
N VAL A 123 15.89 4.14 -4.43
CA VAL A 123 15.17 4.50 -5.66
C VAL A 123 15.25 5.99 -5.98
N ARG A 124 15.44 6.86 -4.96
CA ARG A 124 15.61 8.33 -5.10
C ARG A 124 14.51 9.00 -5.93
N SER A 125 13.28 8.55 -5.76
CA SER A 125 12.12 9.09 -6.46
C SER A 125 11.33 10.00 -5.54
N VAL A 126 11.16 11.27 -5.93
CA VAL A 126 10.33 12.26 -5.20
C VAL A 126 8.94 11.68 -4.90
N ARG A 127 8.30 11.06 -5.90
CA ARG A 127 6.98 10.45 -5.73
C ARG A 127 6.96 9.32 -4.69
N VAL A 128 8.04 8.54 -4.59
CA VAL A 128 8.15 7.46 -3.58
C VAL A 128 8.31 8.06 -2.19
N ILE A 129 9.18 9.06 -2.07
CA ILE A 129 9.44 9.78 -0.82
C ILE A 129 8.17 10.48 -0.30
N ASP A 130 7.44 11.18 -1.18
CA ASP A 130 6.16 11.82 -0.84
C ASP A 130 5.14 10.82 -0.32
N ARG A 131 5.14 9.60 -0.87
CA ARG A 131 4.17 8.57 -0.51
C ARG A 131 4.42 7.98 0.88
N LEU A 132 5.55 8.26 1.53
CA LEU A 132 5.83 7.90 2.92
C LEU A 132 5.04 8.75 3.93
N ALA A 133 4.41 9.85 3.51
CA ALA A 133 3.70 10.75 4.43
C ALA A 133 2.64 10.04 5.31
N PRO A 134 1.77 9.14 4.80
CA PRO A 134 0.80 8.43 5.64
C PRO A 134 1.44 7.53 6.69
N LEU A 135 2.59 6.91 6.37
CA LEU A 135 3.35 6.09 7.31
C LEU A 135 3.93 6.96 8.43
N GLN A 136 4.51 8.11 8.07
CA GLN A 136 5.00 9.08 9.05
C GLN A 136 3.88 9.51 10.02
N GLN A 137 2.69 9.84 9.49
CA GLN A 137 1.55 10.23 10.32
C GLN A 137 1.09 9.10 11.24
N ALA A 138 1.04 7.86 10.75
CA ALA A 138 0.68 6.70 11.55
C ALA A 138 1.70 6.44 12.67
N ALA A 139 3.00 6.56 12.38
CA ALA A 139 4.07 6.40 13.34
C ALA A 139 4.06 7.48 14.43
N LEU A 140 3.80 8.75 14.07
CA LEU A 140 3.65 9.84 15.04
C LEU A 140 2.41 9.69 15.94
N ALA A 141 1.31 9.15 15.38
CA ALA A 141 0.08 8.90 16.13
C ALA A 141 0.23 7.72 17.12
N TYR A 142 1.11 6.77 16.81
CA TYR A 142 1.37 5.62 17.67
C TYR A 142 2.37 5.98 18.78
N ARG A 143 1.86 6.28 19.98
CA ARG A 143 2.58 6.56 21.25
C ARG A 143 4.04 6.99 21.02
N PRO A 144 4.37 8.30 21.05
CA PRO A 144 5.59 8.86 20.43
C PRO A 144 6.90 8.57 21.19
N ARG A 145 7.23 7.29 21.46
CA ARG A 145 8.47 6.88 22.11
C ARG A 145 8.99 5.57 21.51
N GLY A 146 10.30 5.47 21.38
CA GLY A 146 10.97 4.29 20.83
C GLY A 146 10.89 4.26 19.31
N GLU A 147 10.87 3.06 18.74
CA GLU A 147 11.15 2.82 17.33
C GLU A 147 10.15 3.48 16.36
N THR A 148 8.89 3.71 16.78
CA THR A 148 7.92 4.46 15.96
C THR A 148 8.28 5.94 15.80
N ALA A 149 8.86 6.56 16.83
CA ALA A 149 9.33 7.94 16.75
C ALA A 149 10.57 8.04 15.86
N ASP A 150 11.48 7.07 15.95
CA ASP A 150 12.69 7.00 15.13
C ASP A 150 12.31 6.81 13.65
N LEU A 151 11.38 5.89 13.34
CA LEU A 151 10.86 5.73 11.98
C LEU A 151 10.25 7.03 11.43
N ALA A 152 9.47 7.75 12.24
CA ALA A 152 8.88 9.02 11.83
C ALA A 152 9.93 10.11 11.54
N ALA A 153 11.00 10.16 12.32
CA ALA A 153 12.11 11.08 12.14
C ALA A 153 12.94 10.75 10.89
N ASP A 154 13.17 9.47 10.62
CA ASP A 154 13.85 8.99 9.42
C ASP A 154 13.09 9.35 8.15
N ILE A 155 11.76 9.17 8.15
CA ILE A 155 10.90 9.61 7.06
C ILE A 155 10.93 11.13 6.91
N ALA A 156 10.88 11.89 8.01
CA ALA A 156 10.95 13.35 7.97
C ALA A 156 12.22 13.84 7.29
N THR A 157 13.36 13.25 7.65
CA THR A 157 14.68 13.57 7.09
C THR A 157 14.72 13.28 5.59
N LEU A 158 14.25 12.10 5.18
CA LEU A 158 14.24 11.71 3.77
C LEU A 158 13.31 12.59 2.92
N ARG A 159 12.22 13.11 3.50
CA ARG A 159 11.29 14.02 2.80
C ARG A 159 11.80 15.45 2.69
N ALA A 160 12.84 15.82 3.45
CA ALA A 160 13.43 17.15 3.44
C ALA A 160 14.69 17.27 2.56
N SER A 161 15.24 16.14 2.10
CA SER A 161 16.41 16.05 1.20
C SER A 161 16.03 16.16 -0.27
#